data_AF-A0A3A4K1W0-F1
#
_entry.id   AF-A0A3A4K1W0-F1
#
_cell.length_a   1.000
_cell.length_b   1.000
_cell.length_c   1.000
_cell.angle_alpha   90.00
_cell.angle_beta   90.00
_cell.angle_gamma   90.00
#
_symmetry.space_group_name_H-M   'P 1'
#
loop_
_entity.id
_entity.type
_entity.pdbx_description
1 polymer ?
#
loop_
_entity_poly.entity_id
_entity_poly.type
_entity_poly.pdbx_seq_one_letter_code
_entity_poly.pdbx_strand_id
1 'polypeptide(L)'
;MLVAKILGWGLLAGTAHIAAMALLYGRPSVARLRPPTGGGGAGVGSGGRGLAVRLLGSQVEVYVMTVGYLWLHPLLPVGGLLGAVGLAGLFAALRVCAPVWALWARGAYSRGYLTVEVAAGVLGSLVVVLTLWTLD
;
A
#
# COMPACT_ATOMS: atom_id res chain seq x y z
N MET A 1 0.45 21.22 -15.93
CA MET A 1 1.43 20.12 -16.01
C MET A 1 1.44 19.23 -14.76
N LEU A 2 1.31 19.78 -13.55
CA LEU A 2 1.26 19.00 -12.30
C LEU A 2 0.18 17.91 -12.27
N VAL A 3 -1.04 18.20 -12.73
CA VAL A 3 -2.14 17.21 -12.77
C VAL A 3 -1.80 16.01 -13.65
N ALA A 4 -1.24 16.25 -14.84
CA ALA A 4 -0.82 15.17 -15.74
C ALA A 4 0.31 14.32 -15.12
N LYS A 5 1.25 14.98 -14.41
CA LYS A 5 2.32 14.33 -13.65
C LYS A 5 1.75 13.41 -12.56
N ILE A 6 0.82 13.92 -11.74
CA ILE A 6 0.13 13.12 -10.70
C ILE A 6 -0.61 11.93 -11.32
N LEU A 7 -1.39 12.16 -12.37
CA LEU A 7 -2.20 11.13 -13.02
C LEU A 7 -1.32 10.02 -13.63
N GLY A 8 -0.30 10.41 -14.40
CA GLY A 8 0.61 9.48 -15.05
C GLY A 8 1.50 8.71 -14.07
N TRP A 9 2.13 9.41 -13.14
CA TRP A 9 3.03 8.77 -12.17
C TRP A 9 2.28 7.92 -11.16
N GLY A 10 1.12 8.38 -10.69
CA GLY A 10 0.27 7.59 -9.80
C GLY A 10 -0.28 6.34 -10.49
N LEU A 11 -0.53 6.39 -11.81
CA LEU A 11 -0.87 5.20 -12.57
C LEU A 11 0.29 4.19 -12.61
N LEU A 12 1.50 4.64 -12.96
CA LEU A 12 2.69 3.78 -13.01
C LEU A 12 3.03 3.19 -11.64
N ALA A 13 3.09 4.02 -10.60
CA ALA A 13 3.30 3.57 -9.23
C ALA A 13 2.19 2.60 -8.77
N GLY A 14 0.95 2.82 -9.20
CA GLY A 14 -0.18 1.95 -8.91
C GLY A 14 -0.04 0.57 -9.53
N THR A 15 0.38 0.51 -10.80
CA THR A 15 0.66 -0.77 -11.47
C THR A 15 1.80 -1.53 -10.80
N ALA A 16 2.88 -0.85 -10.44
CA ALA A 16 4.01 -1.45 -9.72
C ALA A 16 3.58 -1.99 -8.34
N HIS A 17 2.77 -1.21 -7.62
CA HIS A 17 2.21 -1.60 -6.33
C HIS A 17 1.32 -2.85 -6.44
N ILE A 18 0.38 -2.88 -7.40
CA ILE A 18 -0.51 -4.02 -7.63
C ILE A 18 0.32 -5.27 -7.97
N ALA A 19 1.33 -5.16 -8.83
CA ALA A 19 2.20 -6.27 -9.16
C ALA A 19 2.97 -6.79 -7.94
N ALA A 20 3.52 -5.89 -7.11
CA ALA A 20 4.22 -6.26 -5.88
C ALA A 20 3.30 -6.96 -4.87
N MET A 21 2.07 -6.46 -4.70
CA MET A 21 1.07 -7.07 -3.81
C MET A 21 0.61 -8.42 -4.35
N ALA A 22 0.39 -8.56 -5.66
CA ALA A 22 0.04 -9.83 -6.29
C ALA A 22 1.14 -10.88 -6.06
N LEU A 23 2.41 -10.49 -6.18
CA LEU A 23 3.55 -11.36 -5.88
C LEU A 23 3.60 -11.75 -4.41
N LEU A 24 3.41 -10.80 -3.48
CA LEU A 24 3.44 -11.06 -2.04
C LEU A 24 2.32 -12.02 -1.60
N TYR A 25 1.08 -11.69 -1.94
CA TYR A 25 -0.10 -12.47 -1.54
C TYR A 25 -0.27 -13.76 -2.36
N GLY A 26 0.38 -13.87 -3.52
CA GLY A 26 0.45 -15.11 -4.29
C GLY A 26 1.34 -16.19 -3.65
N ARG A 27 2.15 -15.87 -2.63
CA ARG A 27 3.06 -16.85 -2.01
C ARG A 27 2.29 -17.82 -1.11
N PRO A 28 2.57 -19.14 -1.18
CA PRO A 28 1.87 -20.15 -0.39
C PRO A 28 2.07 -20.00 1.13
N SER A 29 3.19 -19.42 1.56
CA SER A 29 3.43 -19.13 2.98
C SER A 29 2.48 -18.07 3.54
N VAL A 30 2.08 -17.09 2.73
CA VAL A 30 1.11 -16.06 3.11
C VAL A 30 -0.31 -16.64 3.09
N ALA A 31 -0.64 -17.45 2.08
CA ALA A 31 -1.94 -18.10 1.97
C ALA A 31 -2.29 -18.97 3.20
N ARG A 32 -1.29 -19.65 3.78
CA ARG A 32 -1.43 -20.48 4.99
C ARG A 32 -1.73 -19.70 6.27
N LEU A 33 -1.41 -18.41 6.31
CA LEU A 33 -1.67 -17.54 7.47
C LEU A 33 -3.05 -16.88 7.39
N ARG A 34 -3.76 -17.07 6.27
CA ARG A 34 -5.09 -16.51 6.08
C ARG A 34 -6.09 -17.28 6.96
N PRO A 35 -6.89 -16.60 7.79
CA PRO A 35 -7.86 -17.29 8.62
C PRO A 35 -8.87 -18.07 7.76
N PRO A 36 -9.20 -19.32 8.11
CA PRO A 36 -10.23 -20.09 7.43
C PRO A 36 -11.60 -19.47 7.75
N THR A 37 -12.05 -18.59 6.87
CA THR A 37 -13.37 -17.90 6.89
C THR A 37 -13.71 -17.03 8.11
N GLY A 38 -13.70 -15.71 7.88
CA GLY A 38 -14.60 -14.76 8.56
C GLY A 38 -13.93 -13.74 9.49
N GLY A 39 -13.76 -12.49 9.03
CA GLY A 39 -13.36 -11.40 9.93
C GLY A 39 -12.98 -10.04 9.34
N GLY A 40 -13.35 -9.72 8.09
CA GLY A 40 -13.25 -8.35 7.55
C GLY A 40 -12.61 -8.26 6.17
N GLY A 41 -13.43 -8.35 5.12
CA GLY A 41 -13.05 -7.99 3.74
C GLY A 41 -13.13 -9.13 2.72
N ALA A 42 -14.28 -9.20 2.05
CA ALA A 42 -14.67 -10.15 1.00
C ALA A 42 -14.95 -11.59 1.43
N GLY A 43 -16.24 -11.83 1.64
CA GLY A 43 -16.82 -13.08 1.19
C GLY A 43 -16.51 -13.28 -0.30
N VAL A 44 -16.21 -14.53 -0.62
CA VAL A 44 -16.14 -15.08 -1.97
C VAL A 44 -17.57 -15.03 -2.54
N GLY A 45 -17.99 -13.84 -2.96
CA GLY A 45 -19.11 -13.63 -3.85
C GLY A 45 -18.54 -13.45 -5.24
N SER A 46 -18.87 -14.39 -6.12
CA SER A 46 -18.62 -14.34 -7.56
C SER A 46 -18.72 -12.93 -8.16
N GLY A 47 -17.65 -12.42 -8.79
CA GLY A 47 -17.77 -11.30 -9.73
C GLY A 47 -16.60 -10.33 -9.73
N GLY A 48 -16.16 -9.95 -10.94
CA GLY A 48 -15.14 -8.93 -11.19
C GLY A 48 -15.37 -7.59 -10.49
N ARG A 49 -16.59 -7.33 -10.00
CA ARG A 49 -16.94 -6.13 -9.20
C ARG A 49 -16.18 -6.06 -7.87
N GLY A 50 -15.97 -7.18 -7.18
CA GLY A 50 -15.22 -7.21 -5.92
C GLY A 50 -13.73 -6.94 -6.11
N LEU A 51 -13.18 -7.38 -7.24
CA LEU A 51 -11.80 -7.11 -7.63
C LEU A 51 -11.63 -5.66 -8.10
N ALA A 52 -12.57 -5.14 -8.89
CA ALA A 52 -12.56 -3.76 -9.34
C ALA A 52 -12.56 -2.76 -8.17
N VAL A 53 -13.41 -2.98 -7.16
CA VAL A 53 -13.46 -2.12 -5.96
C VAL A 53 -12.14 -2.15 -5.20
N ARG A 54 -11.50 -3.32 -5.08
CA ARG A 54 -10.19 -3.47 -4.42
C ARG A 54 -9.10 -2.73 -5.18
N LEU A 55 -9.05 -2.90 -6.50
CA LEU A 55 -8.08 -2.21 -7.36
C LEU A 55 -8.27 -0.70 -7.32
N LEU A 56 -9.52 -0.23 -7.43
CA LEU A 56 -9.85 1.19 -7.32
C LEU A 56 -9.46 1.76 -5.95
N GLY A 57 -9.76 1.03 -4.86
CA GLY A 57 -9.36 1.43 -3.52
C GLY A 57 -7.85 1.58 -3.38
N SER A 58 -7.07 0.58 -3.83
CA SER A 58 -5.61 0.66 -3.83
C SER A 58 -5.10 1.79 -4.73
N GLN A 59 -5.77 2.05 -5.84
CA GLN A 59 -5.35 3.09 -6.78
C GLN A 59 -5.58 4.50 -6.22
N VAL A 60 -6.70 4.73 -5.52
CA VAL A 60 -6.95 6.00 -4.81
C VAL A 60 -5.88 6.23 -3.75
N GLU A 61 -5.53 5.20 -2.99
CA GLU A 61 -4.48 5.28 -1.98
C GLU A 61 -3.12 5.66 -2.60
N VAL A 62 -2.75 5.04 -3.72
CA VAL A 62 -1.53 5.39 -4.46
C VAL A 62 -1.56 6.83 -4.98
N TYR A 63 -2.72 7.32 -5.45
CA TYR A 63 -2.84 8.71 -5.86
C TYR A 63 -2.67 9.69 -4.70
N VAL A 64 -3.24 9.38 -3.53
CA VAL A 64 -3.04 10.17 -2.31
C VAL A 64 -1.56 10.20 -1.92
N MET A 65 -0.88 9.06 -1.96
CA MET A 65 0.57 8.98 -1.73
C MET A 65 1.37 9.77 -2.78
N THR A 66 0.94 9.75 -4.04
CA THR A 66 1.59 10.50 -5.14
C THR A 66 1.50 12.00 -4.90
N VAL A 67 0.32 12.49 -4.53
CA VAL A 67 0.12 13.90 -4.15
C VAL A 67 0.98 14.26 -2.95
N GLY A 68 0.95 13.41 -1.91
CA GLY A 68 1.78 13.59 -0.72
C GLY A 68 3.27 13.63 -1.05
N TYR A 69 3.76 12.73 -1.92
CA TYR A 69 5.16 12.67 -2.35
C TYR A 69 5.59 13.96 -3.03
N LEU A 70 4.87 14.38 -4.08
CA LEU A 70 5.21 15.56 -4.85
C LEU A 70 5.17 16.84 -4.02
N TRP A 71 4.35 16.88 -2.97
CA TRP A 71 4.24 18.04 -2.09
C TRP A 71 5.26 18.03 -0.94
N LEU A 72 5.48 16.87 -0.30
CA LEU A 72 6.35 16.75 0.87
C LEU A 72 7.83 16.57 0.49
N HIS A 73 8.15 15.80 -0.56
CA HIS A 73 9.53 15.48 -0.91
C HIS A 73 10.41 16.73 -1.16
N PRO A 74 9.93 17.77 -1.88
CA PRO A 74 10.71 19.01 -2.07
C PRO A 74 10.90 19.84 -0.79
N LEU A 75 10.08 19.62 0.24
CA LEU A 75 10.14 20.33 1.52
C LEU A 75 11.08 19.65 2.52
N LEU A 76 11.52 18.42 2.24
CA LEU A 76 12.42 17.69 3.12
C LEU A 76 13.82 18.32 3.06
N PRO A 77 14.46 18.57 4.21
CA PRO A 77 15.84 19.06 4.25
C PRO A 77 16.86 18.02 3.78
N VAL A 78 16.41 16.78 3.58
CA VAL A 78 17.20 15.64 3.11
C VAL A 78 16.74 15.30 1.70
N GLY A 79 17.55 15.66 0.71
CA GLY A 79 17.28 15.35 -0.70
C GLY A 79 17.65 13.91 -1.09
N GLY A 80 17.25 13.53 -2.31
CA GLY A 80 17.63 12.26 -2.93
C GLY A 80 16.97 11.03 -2.30
N LEU A 81 17.62 9.87 -2.47
CA LEU A 81 17.08 8.57 -2.05
C LEU A 81 16.75 8.50 -0.56
N LEU A 82 17.55 9.15 0.30
CA LEU A 82 17.35 9.13 1.74
C LEU A 82 16.04 9.83 2.13
N GLY A 83 15.74 10.97 1.51
CA GLY A 83 14.47 11.67 1.67
C GLY A 83 13.27 10.84 1.19
N ALA A 84 13.41 10.20 0.03
CA ALA A 84 12.39 9.29 -0.51
C ALA A 84 12.14 8.08 0.42
N VAL A 85 13.18 7.41 0.92
CA VAL A 85 13.04 6.30 1.86
C VAL A 85 12.41 6.76 3.18
N GLY A 86 12.78 7.93 3.68
CA GLY A 86 12.14 8.53 4.85
C GLY A 86 10.65 8.75 4.65
N LEU A 87 10.26 9.27 3.48
CA LEU A 87 8.86 9.50 3.15
C LEU A 87 8.08 8.19 2.93
N ALA A 88 8.73 7.18 2.35
CA ALA A 88 8.18 5.83 2.27
C ALA A 88 7.91 5.24 3.66
N GLY A 89 8.83 5.44 4.60
CA GLY A 89 8.65 5.06 6.00
C GLY A 89 7.48 5.78 6.66
N LEU A 90 7.32 7.09 6.41
CA LEU A 90 6.18 7.85 6.91
C LEU A 90 4.86 7.33 6.36
N PHE A 91 4.76 7.12 5.04
CA PHE A 91 3.54 6.57 4.44
C PHE A 91 3.26 5.14 4.88
N ALA A 92 4.30 4.33 5.08
CA ALA A 92 4.16 3.00 5.66
C ALA A 92 3.57 3.07 7.06
N ALA A 93 4.07 3.96 7.92
CA ALA A 93 3.53 4.14 9.27
C ALA A 93 2.06 4.56 9.23
N LEU A 94 1.69 5.51 8.37
CA LEU A 94 0.29 5.94 8.20
C LEU A 94 -0.61 4.80 7.72
N ARG A 95 -0.16 4.03 6.72
CA ARG A 95 -0.89 2.88 6.17
C ARG A 95 -1.06 1.74 7.17
N VAL A 96 -0.05 1.49 7.99
CA VAL A 96 -0.05 0.37 8.94
C VAL A 96 -0.79 0.75 10.23
N CYS A 97 -0.75 2.01 10.66
CA CYS A 97 -1.41 2.45 11.89
C CYS A 97 -2.92 2.18 11.88
N ALA A 98 -3.63 2.51 10.79
CA ALA A 98 -5.08 2.30 10.71
C ALA A 98 -5.51 0.82 10.89
N PRO A 99 -4.96 -0.15 10.13
CA PRO A 99 -5.28 -1.56 10.32
C PRO A 99 -4.80 -2.07 11.67
N VAL A 100 -3.58 -1.75 12.12
CA VAL A 100 -3.08 -2.19 13.45
C VAL A 100 -3.99 -1.71 14.58
N TRP A 101 -4.42 -0.45 14.52
CA TRP A 101 -5.34 0.13 15.51
C TRP A 101 -6.73 -0.53 15.48
N ALA A 102 -7.31 -0.70 14.29
CA ALA A 102 -8.59 -1.37 14.13
C ALA A 102 -8.56 -2.82 14.62
N LEU A 103 -7.41 -3.49 14.50
CA LEU A 103 -7.19 -4.86 14.95
C LEU A 103 -6.96 -4.94 16.46
N TRP A 104 -6.19 -4.01 17.02
CA TRP A 104 -6.00 -3.89 18.48
C TRP A 104 -7.33 -3.71 19.20
N ALA A 105 -8.21 -2.83 18.67
CA ALA A 105 -9.54 -2.58 19.24
C ALA A 105 -10.48 -3.80 19.21
N ARG A 106 -10.24 -4.77 18.31
CA ARG A 106 -11.11 -5.96 18.14
C ARG A 106 -10.62 -7.20 18.88
N GLY A 107 -9.42 -7.17 19.48
CA GLY A 107 -8.86 -8.26 20.29
C GLY A 107 -8.70 -9.62 19.58
N ALA A 108 -8.83 -9.68 18.25
CA ALA A 108 -9.08 -10.93 17.54
C ALA A 108 -8.23 -11.06 16.28
N TYR A 109 -6.94 -11.39 16.37
CA TYR A 109 -6.14 -11.83 15.20
C TYR A 109 -4.92 -12.67 15.60
N SER A 110 -4.50 -13.57 14.71
CA SER A 110 -3.23 -14.30 14.86
C SER A 110 -2.06 -13.34 14.62
N ARG A 111 -1.04 -13.38 15.50
CA ARG A 111 0.17 -12.55 15.37
C ARG A 111 0.83 -12.66 13.99
N GLY A 112 0.77 -13.85 13.37
CA GLY A 112 1.34 -14.09 12.04
C GLY A 112 0.66 -13.32 10.91
N TYR A 113 -0.68 -13.19 10.93
CA TYR A 113 -1.39 -12.42 9.91
C TYR A 113 -1.11 -10.91 10.03
N LEU A 114 -1.03 -10.41 11.27
CA LEU A 114 -0.69 -9.01 11.54
C LEU A 114 0.68 -8.64 10.96
N THR A 115 1.68 -9.52 11.12
CA THR A 115 3.02 -9.31 10.54
C THR A 115 2.96 -9.22 9.02
N VAL A 116 2.12 -10.02 8.35
CA VAL A 116 1.96 -9.96 6.90
C VAL A 116 1.33 -8.64 6.46
N GLU A 117 0.29 -8.17 7.14
CA GLU A 117 -0.37 -6.89 6.83
C GLU A 117 0.57 -5.70 7.02
N VAL A 118 1.34 -5.70 8.11
CA VAL A 118 2.38 -4.68 8.35
C VAL A 118 3.43 -4.73 7.24
N ALA A 119 3.93 -5.92 6.91
CA ALA A 119 4.93 -6.08 5.85
C ALA A 119 4.38 -5.65 4.48
N ALA A 120 3.11 -5.94 4.18
CA ALA A 120 2.44 -5.52 2.95
C ALA A 120 2.29 -3.99 2.89
N GLY A 121 1.88 -3.34 3.99
CA GLY A 121 1.79 -1.88 4.07
C GLY A 121 3.14 -1.19 3.90
N VAL A 122 4.19 -1.73 4.54
CA VAL A 122 5.57 -1.22 4.41
C VAL A 122 6.10 -1.41 2.98
N LEU A 123 6.04 -2.65 2.46
CA LEU A 123 6.50 -2.96 1.11
C LEU A 123 5.74 -2.15 0.06
N GLY A 124 4.42 -2.06 0.20
CA GLY A 124 3.56 -1.30 -0.71
C GLY A 124 3.93 0.17 -0.74
N SER A 125 4.24 0.78 0.40
CA SER A 125 4.66 2.17 0.49
C SER A 125 6.03 2.41 -0.11
N LEU A 126 6.98 1.50 0.16
CA LEU A 126 8.32 1.53 -0.43
C LEU A 126 8.25 1.44 -1.95
N VAL A 127 7.51 0.49 -2.49
CA VAL A 127 7.37 0.32 -3.95
C VAL A 127 6.81 1.60 -4.57
N VAL A 128 5.72 2.17 -4.03
CA VAL A 128 5.12 3.39 -4.56
C VAL A 128 6.12 4.54 -4.54
N VAL A 129 6.73 4.83 -3.40
CA VAL A 129 7.62 5.99 -3.27
C VAL A 129 8.91 5.83 -4.07
N LEU A 130 9.49 4.63 -4.12
CA LEU A 130 10.67 4.39 -4.94
C LEU A 130 10.35 4.51 -6.43
N THR A 131 9.19 4.01 -6.89
CA THR A 131 8.75 4.23 -8.27
C THR A 131 8.58 5.72 -8.57
N LEU A 132 7.95 6.49 -7.67
CA LEU A 132 7.82 7.94 -7.85
C LEU A 132 9.17 8.65 -7.88
N TRP A 133 10.10 8.27 -7.00
CA TRP A 133 11.46 8.81 -6.98
C TRP A 133 12.23 8.51 -8.27
N THR A 134 12.06 7.32 -8.87
CA THR A 134 12.70 7.02 -10.15
C THR A 134 12.09 7.77 -11.35
N LEU A 135 10.88 8.30 -11.20
CA LEU A 135 10.20 9.05 -12.25
C LEU A 135 10.47 10.57 -12.16
N ASP A 136 10.93 11.07 -11.01
CA ASP A 136 11.24 12.49 -10.72
C ASP A 136 12.68 12.88 -11.03
#